data_AF-A0A060YH83-F1
#
_entry.id   AF-A0A060YH83-F1
#
_cell.length_a   1.000
_cell.length_b   1.000
_cell.length_c   1.000
_cell.angle_alpha   90.00
_cell.angle_beta   90.00
_cell.angle_gamma   90.00
#
_symmetry.space_group_name_H-M   'P 1'
#
loop_
_entity.id
_entity.type
_entity.pdbx_description
1 polymer ?
#
loop_
_entity_poly.entity_id
_entity_poly.type
_entity_poly.pdbx_seq_one_letter_code
_entity_poly.pdbx_strand_id
1 'polypeptide(L)'
;MLQTSNPASPQRGHAVNLLDVPVPVSRKLSSREQRDCEVIERLIKSYFLIVRKNIQDSVPKAVMHFLVNHVKDSLQSELVGQLYKAGLLDDLLTESEDMAQRRNEAADMLKALQKASQVIAEIRETHLW
;
A
#
# COMPACT_ATOMS: atom_id res chain seq x y z
N MET A 1 -18.11 -51.09 35.51
CA MET A 1 -17.18 -49.96 35.66
C MET A 1 -15.88 -50.32 34.95
N LEU A 2 -15.66 -49.77 33.75
CA LEU A 2 -14.47 -50.02 32.94
C LEU A 2 -14.05 -48.69 32.28
N GLN A 3 -12.83 -48.27 32.65
CA GLN A 3 -11.87 -47.39 31.99
C GLN A 3 -12.36 -46.26 31.07
N THR A 4 -12.10 -45.01 31.49
CA THR A 4 -11.93 -43.86 30.59
C THR A 4 -10.45 -43.52 30.48
N SER A 5 -9.88 -43.76 29.30
CA SER A 5 -8.53 -43.39 28.90
C SER A 5 -8.50 -41.92 28.45
N ASN A 6 -7.72 -41.09 29.13
CA ASN A 6 -7.44 -39.71 28.70
C ASN A 6 -6.01 -39.66 28.09
N PRO A 7 -5.81 -39.20 26.84
CA PRO A 7 -4.47 -39.10 26.27
C PRO A 7 -3.77 -37.84 26.79
N ALA A 8 -2.64 -38.04 27.48
CA ALA A 8 -1.77 -36.96 27.91
C ALA A 8 -1.19 -36.22 26.70
N SER A 9 -1.38 -34.90 26.68
CA SER A 9 -0.87 -34.00 25.64
C SER A 9 0.67 -33.92 25.69
N PRO A 10 1.38 -33.78 24.56
CA PRO A 10 2.83 -33.63 24.56
C PRO A 10 3.21 -32.31 25.22
N GLN A 11 4.08 -32.37 26.23
CA GLN A 11 4.62 -31.20 26.89
C GLN A 11 5.24 -30.26 25.86
N ARG A 12 4.76 -29.00 25.85
CA ARG A 12 5.30 -27.91 25.04
C ARG A 12 6.81 -27.85 25.21
N GLY A 13 7.53 -27.83 24.09
CA GLY A 13 8.98 -27.71 24.06
C GLY A 13 9.43 -26.54 24.94
N HIS A 14 10.42 -26.79 25.79
CA HIS A 14 11.10 -25.74 26.53
C HIS A 14 11.69 -24.76 25.52
N ALA A 15 11.09 -23.59 25.38
CA ALA A 15 11.76 -22.45 24.78
C ALA A 15 12.94 -22.12 25.69
N VAL A 16 14.15 -22.53 25.29
CA VAL A 16 15.37 -22.16 25.99
C VAL A 16 15.55 -20.66 25.80
N ASN A 17 15.11 -19.87 26.78
CA ASN A 17 15.42 -18.45 26.85
C ASN A 17 16.93 -18.33 27.10
N LEU A 18 17.72 -18.17 26.03
CA LEU A 18 19.17 -18.05 26.08
C LEU A 18 19.66 -16.80 26.84
N LEU A 19 18.74 -15.91 27.21
CA LEU A 19 19.00 -14.70 27.98
C LEU A 19 19.11 -14.93 29.50
N ASP A 20 18.68 -16.09 30.01
CA ASP A 20 18.56 -16.35 31.46
C ASP A 20 19.59 -17.37 31.99
N VAL A 21 20.67 -17.59 31.23
CA VAL A 21 21.79 -18.41 31.71
C VAL A 21 22.58 -17.61 32.74
N PRO A 22 22.79 -18.13 33.98
CA PRO A 22 23.64 -17.46 34.96
C PRO A 22 25.03 -17.27 34.35
N VAL A 23 25.43 -16.02 34.15
CA VAL A 23 26.77 -15.67 33.65
C VAL A 23 27.77 -16.20 34.69
N PRO A 24 28.62 -17.18 34.36
CA PRO A 24 29.60 -17.68 35.32
C PRO A 24 30.52 -16.54 35.73
N VAL A 25 30.74 -16.43 37.05
CA VAL A 25 31.58 -15.45 37.75
C VAL A 25 32.82 -15.09 36.91
N SER A 26 33.03 -13.79 36.73
CA SER A 26 34.08 -13.18 35.90
C SER A 26 35.47 -13.73 36.26
N ARG A 27 35.85 -14.84 35.61
CA ARG A 27 37.24 -15.26 35.51
C ARG A 27 37.93 -14.19 34.66
N LYS A 28 38.99 -13.58 35.18
CA LYS A 28 39.83 -12.68 34.36
C LYS A 28 40.32 -13.49 33.17
N LEU A 29 39.91 -13.07 31.97
CA LEU A 29 40.33 -13.71 30.74
C LEU A 29 41.85 -13.65 30.66
N SER A 30 42.47 -14.75 30.24
CA SER A 30 43.88 -14.73 29.89
C SER A 30 44.10 -13.77 28.72
N SER A 31 45.31 -13.24 28.59
CA SER A 31 45.65 -12.34 27.46
C SER A 31 45.42 -12.99 26.09
N ARG A 32 45.51 -14.32 26.01
CA ARG A 32 45.16 -15.08 24.82
C ARG A 32 43.65 -15.08 24.57
N GLU A 33 42.85 -15.42 25.57
CA GLU A 33 41.39 -15.42 25.46
C GLU A 33 40.83 -14.03 25.12
N GLN A 34 41.42 -12.97 25.67
CA GLN A 34 41.04 -11.59 25.35
C GLN A 34 41.26 -11.30 23.85
N ARG A 35 42.41 -11.69 23.29
CA ARG A 35 42.69 -11.53 21.85
C ARG A 35 41.76 -12.39 21.00
N ASP A 36 41.47 -13.62 21.43
CA ASP A 36 40.56 -14.51 20.71
C ASP A 36 39.13 -13.92 20.69
N CYS A 37 38.68 -13.35 21.81
CA CYS A 37 37.41 -12.61 21.89
C CYS A 37 37.38 -11.39 20.96
N GLU A 38 38.45 -10.60 20.87
CA GLU A 38 38.54 -9.46 19.94
C GLU A 38 38.46 -9.93 18.48
N VAL A 39 39.06 -11.07 18.14
CA VAL A 39 38.96 -11.66 16.80
C VAL A 39 37.52 -12.09 16.52
N ILE A 40 36.87 -12.78 17.45
CA ILE A 40 35.47 -13.18 17.32
C ILE A 40 34.57 -11.95 17.12
N GLU A 41 34.78 -10.89 17.89
CA GLU A 41 34.01 -9.64 17.76
C GLU A 41 34.18 -9.01 16.37
N ARG A 42 35.40 -8.98 15.84
CA ARG A 42 35.68 -8.48 14.48
C ARG A 42 35.00 -9.34 13.42
N LEU A 43 35.01 -10.66 13.57
CA LEU A 43 34.34 -11.58 12.64
C LEU A 43 32.82 -11.40 12.66
N ILE A 44 32.21 -11.29 13.84
CA ILE A 44 30.77 -11.03 13.99
C ILE A 44 30.40 -9.70 13.34
N LYS A 45 31.17 -8.63 13.61
CA LYS A 45 30.95 -7.32 13.00
C LYS A 45 31.04 -7.38 11.48
N SER A 46 32.07 -8.04 10.94
CA SER A 46 32.26 -8.20 9.49
C SER A 46 31.08 -8.94 8.85
N TYR A 47 30.69 -10.08 9.41
CA TYR A 47 29.57 -10.87 8.90
C TYR A 47 28.24 -10.11 8.99
N PHE A 48 27.99 -9.44 10.11
CA PHE A 48 26.80 -8.61 10.32
C PHE A 48 26.68 -7.51 9.25
N LEU A 49 27.79 -6.84 8.92
CA LEU A 49 27.78 -5.79 7.88
C LEU A 49 27.44 -6.35 6.50
N ILE A 50 27.93 -7.54 6.15
CA ILE A 50 27.59 -8.23 4.90
C ILE A 50 26.10 -8.56 4.86
N VAL A 51 25.58 -9.19 5.91
CA VAL A 51 24.15 -9.54 6.00
C VAL A 51 23.27 -8.28 5.95
N ARG A 52 23.65 -7.22 6.67
CA ARG A 52 22.93 -5.94 6.64
C ARG A 52 22.89 -5.36 5.23
N LYS A 53 24.00 -5.40 4.48
CA LYS A 53 24.04 -4.94 3.09
C LYS A 53 23.14 -5.80 2.19
N ASN A 54 23.10 -7.11 2.40
CA ASN A 54 22.21 -8.00 1.65
C ASN A 54 20.74 -7.70 1.94
N ILE A 55 20.37 -7.44 3.21
CA ILE A 55 19.01 -7.07 3.60
C ILE A 55 18.60 -5.73 2.98
N GLN A 56 19.51 -4.74 2.96
CA GLN A 56 19.26 -3.43 2.34
C GLN A 56 18.90 -3.55 0.85
N ASP A 57 19.39 -4.58 0.16
CA ASP A 57 19.09 -4.83 -1.25
C ASP A 57 17.88 -5.76 -1.44
N SER A 58 17.78 -6.84 -0.65
CA SER A 58 16.75 -7.86 -0.83
C SER A 58 15.35 -7.39 -0.42
N VAL A 59 15.24 -6.58 0.64
CA VAL A 59 13.93 -6.12 1.14
C VAL A 59 13.24 -5.19 0.15
N PRO A 60 13.88 -4.12 -0.38
CA PRO A 60 13.25 -3.29 -1.40
C PRO A 60 12.88 -4.08 -2.66
N LYS A 61 13.69 -5.05 -3.07
CA LYS A 61 13.38 -5.94 -4.21
C LYS A 61 12.15 -6.81 -3.94
N ALA A 62 12.01 -7.35 -2.74
CA ALA A 62 10.83 -8.11 -2.34
C ALA A 62 9.57 -7.23 -2.36
N VAL A 63 9.64 -6.01 -1.80
CA VAL A 63 8.52 -5.06 -1.85
C VAL A 63 8.16 -4.69 -3.28
N MET A 64 9.16 -4.41 -4.12
CA MET A 64 8.95 -4.08 -5.52
C MET A 64 8.25 -5.23 -6.25
N HIS A 65 8.71 -6.47 -6.05
CA HIS A 65 8.17 -7.64 -6.73
C HIS A 65 6.77 -8.01 -6.26
N PHE A 66 6.57 -8.15 -4.95
CA PHE A 66 5.32 -8.67 -4.39
C PHE A 66 4.22 -7.64 -4.26
N LEU A 67 4.55 -6.36 -4.10
CA LEU A 67 3.55 -5.30 -3.91
C LEU A 67 3.47 -4.38 -5.12
N VAL A 68 4.55 -3.68 -5.43
CA VAL A 68 4.49 -2.58 -6.41
C VAL A 68 4.17 -3.09 -7.81
N ASN A 69 4.91 -4.09 -8.29
CA ASN A 69 4.68 -4.68 -9.61
C ASN A 69 3.33 -5.42 -9.64
N HIS A 70 3.00 -6.17 -8.60
CA HIS A 70 1.72 -6.87 -8.51
C HIS A 70 0.53 -5.91 -8.62
N VAL A 71 0.53 -4.82 -7.84
CA VAL A 71 -0.54 -3.81 -7.91
C VAL A 71 -0.55 -3.15 -9.27
N LYS A 72 0.61 -2.74 -9.80
CA LYS A 72 0.70 -2.11 -11.12
C LYS A 72 0.04 -2.96 -12.22
N ASP A 73 0.30 -4.26 -12.22
CA ASP A 73 -0.18 -5.17 -13.27
C ASP A 73 -1.65 -5.57 -13.06
N SER A 74 -2.11 -5.71 -11.82
CA SER A 74 -3.48 -6.13 -11.49
C SER A 74 -4.49 -4.98 -11.41
N LEU A 75 -4.04 -3.75 -11.13
CA LEU A 75 -4.92 -2.61 -10.82
C LEU A 75 -5.94 -2.34 -11.92
N GLN A 76 -5.53 -2.41 -13.19
CA GLN A 76 -6.43 -2.13 -14.31
C GLN A 76 -7.57 -3.16 -14.38
N SER A 77 -7.23 -4.45 -14.30
CA SER A 77 -8.22 -5.54 -14.33
C SER A 77 -9.14 -5.50 -13.12
N GLU A 78 -8.61 -5.22 -11.93
CA GLU A 78 -9.41 -5.08 -10.71
C GLU A 78 -10.35 -3.87 -10.79
N LEU A 79 -9.88 -2.69 -11.22
CA LEU A 79 -10.73 -1.51 -11.36
C LEU A 79 -11.86 -1.73 -12.36
N VAL A 80 -11.57 -2.38 -13.50
CA VAL A 80 -12.62 -2.75 -14.47
C VAL A 80 -13.61 -3.74 -13.84
N GLY A 81 -13.11 -4.79 -13.17
CA GLY A 81 -13.98 -5.78 -12.52
C GLY A 81 -14.84 -5.20 -11.41
N GLN A 82 -14.35 -4.22 -10.67
CA GLN A 82 -15.07 -3.62 -9.54
C GLN A 82 -16.01 -2.49 -9.93
N LEU A 83 -15.59 -1.60 -10.84
CA LEU A 83 -16.33 -0.39 -11.20
C LEU A 83 -17.29 -0.60 -12.38
N TYR A 84 -16.98 -1.53 -13.29
CA TYR A 84 -17.81 -1.76 -14.48
C TYR A 84 -18.96 -2.74 -14.21
N LYS A 85 -19.72 -2.49 -13.15
CA LYS A 85 -20.91 -3.26 -12.78
C LYS A 85 -22.14 -2.43 -13.10
N ALA A 86 -23.05 -2.97 -13.90
CA ALA A 86 -24.24 -2.24 -14.37
C ALA A 86 -25.04 -1.58 -13.23
N GLY A 87 -25.17 -2.24 -12.08
CA GLY A 87 -25.86 -1.69 -10.91
C GLY A 87 -25.11 -0.60 -10.14
N LEU A 88 -23.85 -0.31 -10.46
CA LEU A 88 -23.06 0.77 -9.86
C LEU A 88 -22.85 1.95 -10.81
N LEU A 89 -23.07 1.76 -12.13
CA LEU A 89 -22.73 2.79 -13.11
C LEU A 89 -23.58 4.05 -12.95
N ASP A 90 -24.88 3.91 -12.69
CA ASP A 90 -25.77 5.07 -12.52
C ASP A 90 -25.33 5.92 -11.33
N ASP A 91 -25.01 5.29 -10.19
CA ASP A 91 -24.53 5.99 -9.00
C ASP A 91 -23.12 6.58 -9.19
N LEU A 92 -22.18 5.80 -9.73
CA LEU A 92 -20.78 6.22 -9.91
C LEU A 92 -20.61 7.31 -10.97
N LEU A 93 -21.47 7.32 -12.00
CA LEU A 93 -21.45 8.29 -13.10
C LEU A 93 -22.43 9.45 -12.87
N THR A 94 -23.00 9.57 -11.66
CA THR A 94 -23.83 10.72 -11.30
C THR A 94 -22.99 12.00 -11.26
N GLU A 95 -23.41 13.00 -12.03
CA GLU A 95 -22.80 14.34 -12.03
C GLU A 95 -23.02 15.04 -10.68
N SER A 96 -22.04 15.81 -10.21
CA SER A 96 -22.22 16.66 -9.01
C SER A 96 -23.20 17.81 -9.28
N GLU A 97 -24.01 18.18 -8.28
CA GLU A 97 -25.00 19.28 -8.37
C GLU A 97 -24.38 20.61 -8.85
N ASP A 98 -23.22 20.99 -8.34
CA ASP A 98 -22.52 22.22 -8.74
C ASP A 98 -22.18 22.25 -10.25
N MET A 99 -21.76 21.11 -10.80
CA MET A 99 -21.44 20.99 -12.23
C MET A 99 -22.72 21.01 -13.08
N ALA A 100 -23.78 20.33 -12.62
CA ALA A 100 -25.07 20.37 -13.28
C ALA A 100 -25.65 21.79 -13.31
N GLN A 101 -25.52 22.54 -12.22
CA GLN A 101 -25.93 23.94 -12.15
C GLN A 101 -25.14 24.81 -13.14
N ARG A 102 -23.81 24.74 -13.12
CA ARG A 102 -22.97 25.50 -14.06
C ARG A 102 -23.28 25.19 -15.52
N ARG A 103 -23.54 23.90 -15.83
CA ARG A 103 -23.94 23.47 -17.17
C ARG A 103 -25.28 24.08 -17.57
N ASN A 104 -26.27 24.11 -16.67
CA ASN A 104 -27.57 24.72 -16.93
C ASN A 104 -27.46 26.23 -17.13
N GLU A 105 -26.70 26.94 -16.29
CA GLU A 105 -26.46 28.39 -16.42
C GLU A 105 -25.80 28.74 -17.76
N ALA A 106 -24.77 27.98 -18.16
CA ALA A 106 -24.12 28.17 -19.45
C ALA A 106 -25.07 27.88 -20.63
N ALA A 107 -25.90 26.85 -20.54
CA ALA A 107 -26.89 26.53 -21.56
C ALA A 107 -27.96 27.62 -21.68
N ASP A 108 -28.38 28.21 -20.56
CA ASP A 108 -29.37 29.29 -20.57
C ASP A 108 -28.79 30.60 -21.11
N MET A 109 -27.53 30.90 -20.77
CA MET A 109 -26.80 32.01 -21.37
C MET A 109 -26.65 31.82 -22.89
N LEU A 110 -26.34 30.61 -23.35
CA LEU A 110 -26.25 30.30 -24.78
C LEU A 110 -27.59 30.54 -25.49
N LYS A 111 -28.71 30.08 -24.90
CA LYS A 111 -30.05 30.34 -25.45
C LYS A 111 -30.34 31.83 -25.53
N ALA A 112 -29.95 32.61 -24.52
CA ALA A 112 -30.13 34.06 -24.51
C ALA A 112 -29.35 34.73 -25.66
N LEU A 113 -28.10 34.32 -25.88
CA LEU A 113 -27.28 34.83 -26.98
C LEU A 113 -27.83 34.46 -28.36
N GLN A 114 -28.37 33.24 -28.52
CA GLN A 114 -29.03 32.82 -29.76
C GLN A 114 -30.26 33.67 -30.06
N LYS A 115 -31.09 33.96 -29.04
CA LYS A 115 -32.24 34.86 -29.19
C LYS A 115 -31.80 36.28 -29.56
N ALA A 116 -30.75 36.80 -28.93
CA ALA A 116 -30.21 38.11 -29.26
C ALA A 116 -29.75 38.18 -30.72
N SER A 117 -29.13 37.11 -31.23
CA SER A 117 -28.75 37.01 -32.64
C SER A 117 -29.96 37.06 -33.58
N GLN A 118 -31.07 36.42 -33.21
CA GLN A 118 -32.30 36.47 -34.00
C GLN A 118 -32.89 37.89 -34.04
N VAL A 119 -32.92 38.58 -32.90
CA VAL A 119 -33.36 39.98 -32.83
C VAL A 119 -32.50 40.89 -33.69
N ILE A 120 -31.17 40.69 -33.71
CA ILE A 120 -30.27 41.44 -34.61
C ILE A 120 -30.61 41.20 -36.08
N ALA A 121 -30.96 39.97 -36.46
CA ALA A 121 -31.36 39.65 -37.83
C ALA A 121 -32.69 40.35 -38.21
N GLU A 122 -33.68 40.36 -37.33
CA GLU A 122 -34.97 41.05 -37.54
C GLU A 122 -34.78 42.58 -37.72
N ILE A 123 -33.93 43.21 -36.91
CA ILE A 123 -33.61 44.64 -37.03
C ILE A 123 -32.98 44.94 -38.40
N ARG A 124 -32.06 44.08 -38.87
CA ARG A 124 -31.41 44.23 -40.18
C ARG A 124 -32.43 44.16 -41.32
N GLU A 125 -33.42 43.27 -41.22
CA GLU A 125 -34.51 43.17 -42.20
C GLU A 125 -35.43 44.41 -42.17
N THR A 126 -35.68 44.97 -40.99
CA THR A 126 -36.55 46.15 -40.84
C THR A 126 -35.92 47.42 -41.44
N HIS A 127 -34.60 47.54 -41.41
CA HIS A 127 -33.85 48.66 -42.03
C HIS A 127 -33.73 48.56 -43.56
N LEU A 128 -34.14 47.45 -44.17
CA LEU A 128 -34.13 47.26 -45.63
C LEU A 128 -35.41 47.78 -46.32
N TRP A 129 -36.36 48.34 -45.56
CA TRP A 129 -37.62 48.93 -46.04
C TRP A 129 -37.65 50.45 -45.86
#